data_AF-A0A6N2HVB3-F1
#
_entry.id   AF-A0A6N2HVB3-F1
#
_cell.length_a   1.000
_cell.length_b   1.000
_cell.length_c   1.000
_cell.angle_alpha   90.00
_cell.angle_beta   90.00
_cell.angle_gamma   90.00
#
_symmetry.space_group_name_H-M   'P 1'
#
loop_
_entity.id
_entity.type
_entity.pdbx_description
1 polymer ?
#
loop_
_entity_poly.entity_id
_entity_poly.type
_entity_poly.pdbx_seq_one_letter_code
_entity_poly.pdbx_strand_id
1 'polypeptide(L)'
;MTGLSAFPLPFLASYGISFKKPRTLREIEMMQCSAHIRAKSGWFDKMNDSEIVARWTKEATDQGLTEAQIRYVLAELAHYAGLRDERTGIEVSAVDGVWQSDTLIDEELRARLREAVRVLEQVPEEEKDWHPGSDGQVLDLVHPSLFCLVRQASGAPEQVWETTEASRTQYEFSKNFQWLPTDVEIGEDGDVAFRSYVNNVHPVDHAELASVLPDLFARMRPLLENVLTDLHNPRPLRIDVNPYTWYDEAPGKPVEPVDDDDDEAYAAWEKAEDNWWYDRRPVVPDAPEFVPPALPDDSARVDLRGRRLQVIVKLATIHLTPEKPEYSGGSWHVEGMLNERIVSTGIYYWDSENITESQLSFRAALDDPDYEQSDDTGMSEVYGLSNEDPLNQLLGSASTPAGRCLAFPNVLQHRVGSFRLTDPTAPGYRKILAFFLVDPSERIVSTSDVPPQQPWADTSTMTLEQAMEYREQLMQERKFFVDEHNYELYERPFSLCEH
;
A
#
# COMPACT_ATOMS: atom_id res chain seq x y z
N MET A 1 5.58 -30.43 -1.76
CA MET A 1 4.95 -29.10 -1.64
C MET A 1 5.48 -28.47 -0.36
N THR A 2 6.54 -27.68 -0.47
CA THR A 2 6.95 -26.75 0.58
C THR A 2 5.87 -25.67 0.66
N GLY A 3 5.17 -25.56 1.79
CA GLY A 3 4.20 -24.49 1.99
C GLY A 3 4.88 -23.13 1.87
N LEU A 4 4.17 -22.11 1.36
CA LEU A 4 4.63 -20.74 1.48
C LEU A 4 4.66 -20.39 2.98
N SER A 5 5.69 -19.68 3.42
CA SER A 5 5.66 -19.02 4.73
C SER A 5 4.56 -17.97 4.74
N ALA A 6 3.99 -17.71 5.92
CA ALA A 6 3.03 -16.63 6.10
C ALA A 6 3.67 -15.28 5.75
N PHE A 7 2.87 -14.43 5.11
CA PHE A 7 3.27 -13.08 4.74
C PHE A 7 2.96 -12.10 5.88
N PRO A 8 3.69 -10.97 5.99
CA PRO A 8 3.36 -9.95 6.98
C PRO A 8 1.99 -9.34 6.68
N LEU A 9 1.19 -9.19 7.73
CA LEU A 9 -0.11 -8.50 7.71
C LEU A 9 0.01 -7.16 8.44
N PRO A 10 -0.75 -6.13 8.05
CA PRO A 10 -0.68 -4.82 8.70
C PRO A 10 -1.18 -4.81 10.15
N PHE A 11 -1.79 -5.90 10.66
CA PHE A 11 -2.56 -5.94 11.90
C PHE A 11 -1.83 -6.60 13.08
N LEU A 12 -0.50 -6.70 13.06
CA LEU A 12 0.26 -7.50 14.03
C LEU A 12 1.30 -6.65 14.76
N ALA A 13 0.90 -5.43 15.16
CA ALA A 13 1.75 -4.49 15.86
C ALA A 13 2.34 -5.03 17.18
N SER A 14 1.70 -6.05 17.75
CA SER A 14 2.05 -6.64 19.03
C SER A 14 3.02 -7.82 18.98
N TYR A 15 3.49 -8.24 17.80
CA TYR A 15 4.28 -9.47 17.63
C TYR A 15 5.79 -9.29 17.42
N GLY A 16 6.33 -8.09 17.59
CA GLY A 16 7.77 -7.85 17.37
C GLY A 16 8.19 -8.09 15.92
N ILE A 17 7.24 -7.93 14.98
CA ILE A 17 7.54 -7.87 13.56
C ILE A 17 8.20 -6.51 13.33
N SER A 18 9.45 -6.51 12.85
CA SER A 18 10.09 -5.29 12.35
C SER A 18 9.23 -4.74 11.20
N PHE A 19 8.70 -3.53 11.36
CA PHE A 19 7.93 -2.81 10.35
C PHE A 19 8.86 -2.39 9.22
N LYS A 20 9.38 -1.17 9.32
CA LYS A 20 10.41 -0.61 8.45
C LYS A 20 11.32 0.25 9.30
N LYS A 21 12.62 0.05 9.13
CA LYS A 21 13.61 0.99 9.62
C LYS A 21 13.34 2.38 9.03
N PRO A 22 13.48 3.46 9.81
CA PRO A 22 13.34 4.82 9.30
C PRO A 22 14.34 5.08 8.18
N ARG A 23 13.88 5.72 7.10
CA ARG A 23 14.75 6.20 6.02
C ARG A 23 15.20 7.61 6.35
N THR A 24 16.45 7.94 6.03
CA THR A 24 16.93 9.31 6.20
C THR A 24 16.17 10.27 5.26
N LEU A 25 16.08 11.55 5.61
CA LEU A 25 15.50 12.59 4.73
C LEU A 25 16.21 12.63 3.37
N ARG A 26 17.55 12.51 3.38
CA ARG A 26 18.35 12.42 2.14
C ARG A 26 17.95 11.24 1.27
N GLU A 27 17.71 10.09 1.88
CA GLU A 27 17.24 8.91 1.16
C GLU A 27 15.84 9.14 0.57
N ILE A 28 14.94 9.79 1.32
CA ILE A 28 13.60 10.15 0.83
C ILE A 28 13.68 11.10 -0.37
N GLU A 29 14.56 12.11 -0.33
CA GLU A 29 14.80 13.03 -1.45
C GLU A 29 15.32 12.30 -2.71
N MET A 30 16.26 11.36 -2.53
CA MET A 30 16.74 10.50 -3.62
C MET A 30 15.61 9.65 -4.22
N MET A 31 14.76 9.05 -3.38
CA MET A 31 13.60 8.29 -3.80
C MET A 31 12.61 9.15 -4.58
N GLN A 32 12.36 10.39 -4.13
CA GLN A 32 11.49 11.34 -4.81
C GLN A 32 12.04 11.75 -6.19
N CYS A 33 13.35 11.99 -6.29
CA CYS A 33 14.00 12.25 -7.58
C CYS A 33 13.84 11.07 -8.55
N SER A 34 14.14 9.85 -8.08
CA SER A 34 13.94 8.60 -8.84
C SER A 34 12.48 8.44 -9.28
N ALA A 35 11.53 8.62 -8.36
CA ALA A 35 10.10 8.56 -8.61
C ALA A 35 9.66 9.55 -9.70
N HIS A 36 10.13 10.80 -9.63
CA HIS A 36 9.80 11.84 -10.62
C HIS A 36 10.31 11.49 -12.02
N ILE A 37 11.49 10.87 -12.13
CA ILE A 37 12.02 10.39 -13.41
C ILE A 37 11.17 9.21 -13.92
N ARG A 38 10.92 8.21 -13.07
CA ARG A 38 10.18 6.99 -13.44
C ARG A 38 8.69 7.21 -13.73
N ALA A 39 8.12 8.32 -13.26
CA ALA A 39 6.77 8.73 -13.64
C ALA A 39 6.65 9.20 -15.11
N LYS A 40 7.77 9.55 -15.76
CA LYS A 40 7.78 10.01 -17.16
C LYS A 40 7.61 8.80 -18.10
N SER A 41 6.71 8.89 -19.07
CA SER A 41 6.54 7.83 -20.09
C SER A 41 7.87 7.55 -20.82
N GLY A 42 8.22 6.27 -20.99
CA GLY A 42 9.44 5.83 -21.66
C GLY A 42 10.74 6.23 -20.95
N TRP A 43 10.72 6.45 -19.63
CA TRP A 43 11.90 6.83 -18.86
C TRP A 43 13.07 5.84 -19.03
N PHE A 44 12.79 4.54 -19.16
CA PHE A 44 13.76 3.46 -19.31
C PHE A 44 14.53 3.51 -20.65
N ASP A 45 13.95 4.08 -21.70
CA ASP A 45 14.68 4.35 -22.95
C ASP A 45 15.46 5.67 -22.82
N LYS A 46 14.79 6.68 -22.26
CA LYS A 46 15.33 8.05 -22.09
C LYS A 46 16.57 8.11 -21.22
N MET A 47 16.75 7.19 -20.28
CA MET A 47 17.97 7.12 -19.46
C MET A 47 19.23 6.79 -20.26
N ASN A 48 19.10 6.31 -21.52
CA ASN A 48 20.23 6.08 -22.42
C ASN A 48 20.59 7.31 -23.28
N ASP A 49 19.79 8.39 -23.22
CA ASP A 49 20.04 9.63 -23.93
C ASP A 49 20.83 10.60 -23.04
N SER A 50 22.06 10.92 -23.46
CA SER A 50 22.96 11.80 -22.68
C SER A 50 22.42 13.22 -22.48
N GLU A 51 21.66 13.77 -23.42
CA GLU A 51 21.08 15.12 -23.28
C GLU A 51 19.92 15.12 -22.27
N ILE A 52 19.14 14.03 -22.26
CA ILE A 52 18.07 13.87 -21.28
C ILE A 52 18.65 13.65 -19.89
N VAL A 53 19.64 12.76 -19.75
CA VAL A 53 20.32 12.52 -18.47
C VAL A 53 20.96 13.81 -17.96
N ALA A 54 21.64 14.59 -18.79
CA ALA A 54 22.20 15.87 -18.39
C ALA A 54 21.14 16.86 -17.88
N ARG A 55 19.93 16.82 -18.44
CA ARG A 55 18.80 17.63 -17.97
C ARG A 55 18.29 17.15 -16.61
N TRP A 56 18.11 15.84 -16.42
CA TRP A 56 17.72 15.27 -15.13
C TRP A 56 18.77 15.54 -14.04
N THR A 57 20.05 15.42 -14.37
CA THR A 57 21.16 15.79 -13.46
C THR A 57 21.04 17.25 -13.05
N LYS A 58 20.83 18.16 -14.00
CA LYS A 58 20.66 19.58 -13.69
C LYS A 58 19.43 19.84 -12.82
N GLU A 59 18.28 19.25 -13.17
CA GLU A 59 17.05 19.36 -12.39
C GLU A 59 17.26 18.89 -10.94
N ALA A 60 17.96 17.76 -10.74
CA ALA A 60 18.27 17.22 -9.42
C ALA A 60 19.26 18.10 -8.63
N THR A 61 20.29 18.65 -9.29
CA THR A 61 21.21 19.62 -8.67
C THR A 61 20.47 20.90 -8.25
N ASP A 62 19.58 21.41 -9.10
CA ASP A 62 18.77 22.60 -8.79
C ASP A 62 17.79 22.35 -7.62
N GLN A 63 17.45 21.08 -7.35
CA GLN A 63 16.65 20.63 -6.20
C GLN A 63 17.49 20.36 -4.93
N GLY A 64 18.82 20.51 -5.00
CA GLY A 64 19.71 20.40 -3.83
C GLY A 64 20.40 19.05 -3.66
N LEU A 65 20.21 18.09 -4.57
CA LEU A 65 20.90 16.80 -4.48
C LEU A 65 22.39 16.95 -4.79
N THR A 66 23.22 16.21 -4.05
CA THR A 66 24.67 16.15 -4.27
C THR A 66 25.02 15.34 -5.52
N GLU A 67 26.26 15.47 -6.01
CA GLU A 67 26.74 14.67 -7.14
C GLU A 67 26.68 13.16 -6.84
N ALA A 68 26.99 12.75 -5.60
CA ALA A 68 26.95 11.36 -5.18
C ALA A 68 25.51 10.81 -5.19
N GLN A 69 24.55 11.58 -4.64
CA GLN A 69 23.12 11.22 -4.65
C GLN A 69 22.58 11.09 -6.07
N ILE A 70 22.91 12.04 -6.96
CA ILE A 70 22.49 11.99 -8.36
C ILE A 70 23.07 10.77 -9.06
N ARG A 71 24.35 10.47 -8.83
CA ARG A 71 25.01 9.27 -9.39
C ARG A 71 24.34 7.99 -8.91
N TYR A 72 23.99 7.91 -7.62
CA TYR A 72 23.25 6.79 -7.05
C TYR A 72 21.89 6.65 -7.75
N VAL A 73 21.10 7.73 -7.83
CA VAL A 73 19.76 7.70 -8.46
C VAL A 73 19.87 7.23 -9.91
N LEU A 74 20.79 7.79 -10.70
CA LEU A 74 20.96 7.41 -12.11
C LEU A 74 21.41 5.94 -12.28
N ALA A 75 22.28 5.43 -11.42
CA ALA A 75 22.68 4.02 -11.42
C ALA A 75 21.51 3.11 -11.01
N GLU A 76 20.69 3.53 -10.05
CA GLU A 76 19.50 2.81 -9.62
C GLU A 76 18.42 2.75 -10.71
N LEU A 77 18.27 3.79 -11.53
CA LEU A 77 17.37 3.75 -12.70
C LEU A 77 17.71 2.59 -13.64
N ALA A 78 18.99 2.29 -13.85
CA ALA A 78 19.41 1.15 -14.67
C ALA A 78 18.99 -0.18 -14.07
N HIS A 79 19.04 -0.29 -12.73
CA HIS A 79 18.54 -1.47 -12.03
C HIS A 79 17.03 -1.62 -12.21
N TYR A 80 16.23 -0.56 -12.03
CA TYR A 80 14.79 -0.62 -12.26
C TYR A 80 14.44 -0.96 -13.72
N ALA A 81 15.19 -0.44 -14.69
CA ALA A 81 14.97 -0.75 -16.10
C ALA A 81 15.22 -2.25 -16.36
N GLY A 82 16.21 -2.85 -15.70
CA GLY A 82 16.48 -4.29 -15.76
C GLY A 82 15.43 -5.18 -15.08
N LEU A 83 14.60 -4.64 -14.18
CA LEU A 83 13.49 -5.37 -13.55
C LEU A 83 12.22 -5.40 -14.41
N ARG A 84 12.16 -4.56 -15.46
CA ARG A 84 10.98 -4.43 -16.31
C ARG A 84 10.80 -5.67 -17.19
N ASP A 85 9.58 -6.20 -17.23
CA ASP A 85 9.18 -7.21 -18.20
C ASP A 85 8.64 -6.52 -19.46
N GLU A 86 9.40 -6.57 -20.56
CA GLU A 86 9.01 -5.94 -21.83
C GLU A 86 7.72 -6.50 -22.43
N ARG A 87 7.44 -7.79 -22.21
CA ARG A 87 6.28 -8.47 -22.81
C ARG A 87 4.97 -8.05 -22.14
N THR A 88 5.01 -7.88 -20.82
CA THR A 88 3.82 -7.54 -20.02
C THR A 88 3.75 -6.05 -19.68
N GLY A 89 4.85 -5.33 -19.85
CA GLY A 89 5.00 -3.95 -19.42
C GLY A 89 5.09 -3.79 -17.90
N ILE A 90 5.25 -4.88 -17.15
CA ILE A 90 5.36 -4.84 -15.69
C ILE A 90 6.67 -4.18 -15.28
N GLU A 91 6.58 -3.19 -14.42
CA GLU A 91 7.72 -2.46 -13.86
C GLU A 91 7.45 -2.05 -12.40
N VAL A 92 8.51 -1.72 -11.67
CA VAL A 92 8.35 -1.11 -10.33
C VAL A 92 7.82 0.31 -10.52
N SER A 93 6.72 0.63 -9.84
CA SER A 93 6.12 1.97 -9.85
C SER A 93 7.03 3.01 -9.18
N ALA A 94 6.63 4.27 -9.20
CA ALA A 94 7.30 5.36 -8.48
C ALA A 94 7.54 5.08 -6.97
N VAL A 95 6.83 4.12 -6.36
CA VAL A 95 6.98 3.72 -4.96
C VAL A 95 7.59 2.31 -4.85
N ASP A 96 8.59 2.16 -3.97
CA ASP A 96 9.24 0.86 -3.71
C ASP A 96 8.23 -0.18 -3.18
N GLY A 97 8.31 -1.40 -3.72
CA GLY A 97 7.38 -2.50 -3.37
C GLY A 97 6.01 -2.41 -4.04
N VAL A 98 5.75 -1.36 -4.83
CA VAL A 98 4.53 -1.21 -5.62
C VAL A 98 4.87 -1.45 -7.09
N TRP A 99 4.16 -2.38 -7.72
CA TRP A 99 4.37 -2.78 -9.12
C TRP A 99 3.23 -2.29 -9.99
N GLN A 100 3.52 -1.95 -11.25
CA GLN A 100 2.53 -1.44 -12.19
C GLN A 100 2.68 -2.02 -13.59
N SER A 101 1.62 -1.91 -14.41
CA SER A 101 1.69 -2.07 -15.86
C SER A 101 0.55 -1.31 -16.53
N ASP A 102 0.83 -0.68 -17.67
CA ASP A 102 -0.16 0.02 -18.50
C ASP A 102 -0.63 -0.82 -19.69
N THR A 103 -0.08 -2.03 -19.87
CA THR A 103 -0.32 -2.88 -21.05
C THR A 103 -0.79 -4.29 -20.70
N LEU A 104 -1.04 -4.55 -19.42
CA LEU A 104 -1.36 -5.90 -18.93
C LEU A 104 -2.72 -6.41 -19.41
N ILE A 105 -3.68 -5.48 -19.55
CA ILE A 105 -5.04 -5.74 -20.02
C ILE A 105 -5.17 -5.16 -21.43
N ASP A 106 -5.39 -6.02 -22.41
CA ASP A 106 -5.64 -5.59 -23.79
C ASP A 106 -7.05 -4.97 -23.95
N GLU A 107 -7.26 -4.24 -25.06
CA GLU A 107 -8.53 -3.55 -25.30
C GLU A 107 -9.70 -4.52 -25.48
N GLU A 108 -9.46 -5.75 -25.93
CA GLU A 108 -10.51 -6.77 -26.06
C GLU A 108 -11.05 -7.15 -24.68
N LEU A 109 -10.17 -7.49 -23.74
CA LEU A 109 -10.55 -7.84 -22.36
C LEU A 109 -11.12 -6.63 -21.62
N ARG A 110 -10.58 -5.42 -21.84
CA ARG A 110 -11.13 -4.18 -21.29
C ARG A 110 -12.55 -3.90 -21.81
N ALA A 111 -12.80 -4.09 -23.11
CA ALA A 111 -14.12 -3.91 -23.69
C ALA A 111 -15.12 -4.93 -23.17
N ARG A 112 -14.70 -6.19 -22.99
CA ARG A 112 -15.51 -7.22 -22.32
C ARG A 112 -15.89 -6.81 -20.90
N LEU A 113 -14.94 -6.33 -20.09
CA LEU A 113 -15.21 -5.81 -18.76
C LEU A 113 -16.20 -4.64 -18.81
N ARG A 114 -15.98 -3.66 -19.69
CA ARG A 114 -16.84 -2.48 -19.84
C ARG A 114 -18.28 -2.90 -20.12
N GLU A 115 -18.51 -3.82 -21.05
CA GLU A 115 -19.88 -4.29 -21.37
C GLU A 115 -20.47 -5.12 -20.20
N ALA A 116 -19.68 -6.01 -19.60
CA ALA A 116 -20.11 -6.85 -18.48
C ALA A 116 -20.55 -6.04 -17.25
N VAL A 117 -19.97 -4.87 -17.02
CA VAL A 117 -20.28 -4.00 -15.88
C VAL A 117 -21.54 -3.15 -16.11
N ARG A 118 -22.01 -2.98 -17.35
CA ARG A 118 -23.18 -2.12 -17.65
C ARG A 118 -24.44 -2.54 -16.93
N VAL A 119 -24.65 -3.83 -16.71
CA VAL A 119 -25.83 -4.35 -15.99
C VAL A 119 -25.86 -3.91 -14.52
N LEU A 120 -24.70 -3.59 -13.94
CA LEU A 120 -24.58 -3.04 -12.59
C LEU A 120 -24.69 -1.51 -12.58
N GLU A 121 -24.20 -0.83 -13.63
CA GLU A 121 -24.21 0.63 -13.70
C GLU A 121 -25.53 1.23 -14.20
N GLN A 122 -26.23 0.54 -15.08
CA GLN A 122 -27.44 1.00 -15.78
C GLN A 122 -28.71 0.49 -15.10
N VAL A 123 -28.72 0.53 -13.77
CA VAL A 123 -29.90 0.24 -12.93
C VAL A 123 -30.71 1.51 -12.66
N PRO A 124 -32.00 1.40 -12.28
CA PRO A 124 -32.78 2.52 -11.77
C PRO A 124 -32.06 3.28 -10.64
N GLU A 125 -32.31 4.59 -10.50
CA GLU A 125 -31.59 5.43 -9.53
C GLU A 125 -31.81 4.95 -8.09
N GLU A 126 -32.99 4.45 -7.78
CA GLU A 126 -33.37 3.85 -6.51
C GLU A 126 -32.65 2.53 -6.19
N GLU A 127 -32.06 1.88 -7.19
CA GLU A 127 -31.29 0.63 -7.06
C GLU A 127 -29.78 0.89 -7.01
N LYS A 128 -29.33 2.13 -7.24
CA LYS A 128 -27.91 2.48 -7.15
C LYS A 128 -27.42 2.43 -5.71
N ASP A 129 -26.40 1.63 -5.49
CA ASP A 129 -25.76 1.49 -4.20
C ASP A 129 -24.67 2.54 -3.98
N TRP A 130 -25.09 3.73 -3.55
CA TRP A 130 -24.16 4.81 -3.21
C TRP A 130 -23.46 4.52 -1.88
N HIS A 131 -22.13 4.58 -1.88
CA HIS A 131 -21.31 4.30 -0.71
C HIS A 131 -21.68 5.23 0.45
N PRO A 132 -21.91 4.70 1.68
CA PRO A 132 -22.26 5.51 2.83
C PRO A 132 -21.24 6.63 3.10
N GLY A 133 -21.73 7.86 3.32
CA GLY A 133 -20.87 9.00 3.63
C GLY A 133 -20.05 9.56 2.45
N SER A 134 -20.25 9.06 1.23
CA SER A 134 -19.54 9.53 0.01
C SER A 134 -20.15 10.77 -0.65
N ASP A 135 -21.21 11.35 -0.07
CA ASP A 135 -21.98 12.44 -0.65
C ASP A 135 -22.47 12.15 -2.10
N GLY A 136 -22.78 10.89 -2.38
CA GLY A 136 -23.24 10.46 -3.72
C GLY A 136 -22.18 10.55 -4.81
N GLN A 137 -20.89 10.48 -4.45
CA GLN A 137 -19.79 10.47 -5.41
C GLN A 137 -19.22 9.08 -5.65
N VAL A 138 -19.39 8.12 -4.74
CA VAL A 138 -18.83 6.77 -4.88
C VAL A 138 -19.97 5.77 -5.05
N LEU A 139 -20.04 5.14 -6.22
CA LEU A 139 -21.00 4.09 -6.55
C LEU A 139 -20.35 2.73 -6.37
N ASP A 140 -20.89 1.92 -5.46
CA ASP A 140 -20.47 0.55 -5.22
C ASP A 140 -21.18 -0.39 -6.22
N LEU A 141 -20.42 -1.07 -7.08
CA LEU A 141 -20.98 -2.01 -8.07
C LEU A 141 -20.87 -3.45 -7.56
N VAL A 142 -19.71 -3.78 -7.00
CA VAL A 142 -19.45 -5.00 -6.24
C VAL A 142 -18.67 -4.57 -5.02
N HIS A 143 -19.28 -4.58 -3.84
CA HIS A 143 -18.59 -4.18 -2.62
C HIS A 143 -18.60 -5.31 -1.57
N PRO A 144 -17.43 -5.72 -1.05
CA PRO A 144 -17.35 -6.90 -0.18
C PRO A 144 -18.04 -6.74 1.18
N SER A 145 -18.33 -5.51 1.62
CA SER A 145 -19.11 -5.25 2.83
C SER A 145 -20.61 -5.55 2.69
N LEU A 146 -21.16 -5.51 1.48
CA LEU A 146 -22.56 -5.89 1.27
C LEU A 146 -22.66 -7.43 1.20
N PHE A 147 -23.62 -8.03 1.90
CA PHE A 147 -23.73 -9.49 2.06
C PHE A 147 -22.42 -10.15 2.55
N CYS A 148 -21.68 -9.46 3.41
CA CYS A 148 -20.54 -10.04 4.12
C CYS A 148 -21.00 -11.19 5.04
N LEU A 149 -20.05 -11.94 5.58
CA LEU A 149 -20.33 -12.93 6.61
C LEU A 149 -20.68 -12.20 7.92
N VAL A 150 -21.77 -12.60 8.56
CA VAL A 150 -22.31 -12.02 9.79
C VAL A 150 -22.55 -13.14 10.80
N ARG A 151 -21.91 -13.07 11.97
CA ARG A 151 -21.97 -14.11 13.01
C ARG A 151 -23.38 -14.55 13.37
N GLN A 152 -24.32 -13.61 13.46
CA GLN A 152 -25.67 -13.86 13.93
C GLN A 152 -26.66 -14.26 12.80
N ALA A 153 -26.27 -14.14 11.52
CA ALA A 153 -27.19 -14.34 10.41
C ALA A 153 -26.70 -15.38 9.39
N SER A 154 -25.41 -15.42 9.09
CA SER A 154 -24.86 -16.22 7.98
C SER A 154 -24.73 -17.72 8.26
N GLY A 155 -24.84 -18.14 9.51
CA GLY A 155 -24.76 -19.57 9.88
C GLY A 155 -23.35 -20.18 9.73
N ALA A 156 -22.29 -19.37 9.72
CA ALA A 156 -20.92 -19.86 9.69
C ALA A 156 -20.51 -20.56 11.00
N PRO A 157 -19.53 -21.48 10.95
CA PRO A 157 -19.00 -22.13 12.15
C PRO A 157 -18.45 -21.13 13.16
N GLU A 158 -18.60 -21.42 14.46
CA GLU A 158 -18.19 -20.50 15.54
C GLU A 158 -16.68 -20.21 15.53
N GLN A 159 -15.88 -21.16 15.03
CA GLN A 159 -14.43 -21.05 14.92
C GLN A 159 -13.96 -19.86 14.07
N VAL A 160 -14.80 -19.38 13.15
CA VAL A 160 -14.50 -18.18 12.33
C VAL A 160 -14.34 -16.93 13.21
N TRP A 161 -15.02 -16.90 14.35
CA TRP A 161 -15.06 -15.77 15.27
C TRP A 161 -14.08 -15.92 16.43
N GLU A 162 -13.27 -16.97 16.42
CA GLU A 162 -12.26 -17.26 17.40
C GLU A 162 -10.89 -16.84 16.86
N THR A 163 -10.09 -16.18 17.70
CA THR A 163 -8.68 -15.91 17.41
C THR A 163 -7.81 -16.53 18.49
N THR A 164 -6.74 -17.20 18.08
CA THR A 164 -5.71 -17.74 18.98
C THR A 164 -4.75 -16.65 19.46
N GLU A 165 -4.84 -15.45 18.89
CA GLU A 165 -3.99 -14.30 19.19
C GLU A 165 -4.60 -13.52 20.38
N ALA A 166 -4.00 -13.71 21.57
CA ALA A 166 -4.59 -13.32 22.85
C ALA A 166 -4.74 -11.80 23.04
N SER A 167 -5.89 -11.39 23.58
CA SER A 167 -6.26 -10.15 24.30
C SER A 167 -5.89 -8.75 23.75
N ARG A 168 -5.03 -8.62 22.72
CA ARG A 168 -4.48 -7.34 22.25
C ARG A 168 -4.81 -7.00 20.80
N THR A 169 -5.48 -7.90 20.06
CA THR A 169 -6.03 -7.66 18.71
C THR A 169 -7.49 -7.18 18.75
N GLN A 170 -7.93 -6.58 19.87
CA GLN A 170 -9.35 -6.34 20.15
C GLN A 170 -10.06 -5.52 19.06
N TYR A 171 -9.31 -4.66 18.35
CA TYR A 171 -9.83 -3.81 17.28
C TYR A 171 -9.44 -4.30 15.88
N GLU A 172 -8.36 -5.07 15.77
CA GLU A 172 -7.84 -5.61 14.51
C GLU A 172 -8.64 -6.81 13.99
N PHE A 173 -9.32 -7.54 14.87
CA PHE A 173 -10.11 -8.73 14.53
C PHE A 173 -11.59 -8.50 14.79
N SER A 174 -12.42 -8.60 13.75
CA SER A 174 -13.88 -8.54 13.90
C SER A 174 -14.44 -9.84 14.47
N LYS A 175 -15.21 -9.75 15.55
CA LYS A 175 -15.95 -10.88 16.13
C LYS A 175 -17.36 -11.05 15.55
N ASN A 176 -17.74 -10.21 14.59
CA ASN A 176 -19.10 -10.10 14.08
C ASN A 176 -19.16 -10.24 12.56
N PHE A 177 -18.16 -9.73 11.85
CA PHE A 177 -18.18 -9.58 10.39
C PHE A 177 -16.93 -10.19 9.76
N GLN A 178 -17.05 -10.69 8.53
CA GLN A 178 -15.89 -11.03 7.70
C GLN A 178 -16.25 -10.83 6.22
N TRP A 179 -15.37 -10.24 5.42
CA TRP A 179 -15.55 -10.32 3.96
C TRP A 179 -15.39 -11.77 3.48
N LEU A 180 -16.19 -12.16 2.48
CA LEU A 180 -16.17 -13.51 1.93
C LEU A 180 -15.32 -13.57 0.66
N PRO A 181 -14.14 -14.22 0.69
CA PRO A 181 -13.38 -14.47 -0.53
C PRO A 181 -14.05 -15.51 -1.43
N THR A 182 -13.73 -15.43 -2.72
CA THR A 182 -13.95 -16.50 -3.70
C THR A 182 -12.73 -17.41 -3.76
N ASP A 183 -12.95 -18.72 -3.81
CA ASP A 183 -11.88 -19.69 -3.99
C ASP A 183 -11.44 -19.69 -5.46
N VAL A 184 -10.14 -19.55 -5.69
CA VAL A 184 -9.56 -19.46 -7.02
C VAL A 184 -8.55 -20.59 -7.19
N GLU A 185 -8.61 -21.31 -8.31
CA GLU A 185 -7.62 -22.30 -8.69
C GLU A 185 -6.73 -21.76 -9.80
N ILE A 186 -5.42 -21.85 -9.61
CA ILE A 186 -4.41 -21.48 -10.59
C ILE A 186 -3.80 -22.78 -11.13
N GLY A 187 -3.97 -23.02 -12.43
CA GLY A 187 -3.36 -24.15 -13.12
C GLY A 187 -1.83 -24.04 -13.18
N GLU A 188 -1.17 -25.15 -13.52
CA GLU A 188 0.29 -25.19 -13.73
C GLU A 188 0.75 -24.25 -14.87
N ASP A 189 -0.12 -24.05 -15.87
CA ASP A 189 0.09 -23.15 -17.01
C ASP A 189 -0.25 -21.68 -16.67
N GLY A 190 -0.78 -21.42 -15.47
CA GLY A 190 -1.20 -20.08 -15.03
C GLY A 190 -2.65 -19.71 -15.35
N ASP A 191 -3.41 -20.60 -15.98
CA ASP A 191 -4.85 -20.43 -16.18
C ASP A 191 -5.59 -20.33 -14.86
N VAL A 192 -6.60 -19.47 -14.81
CA VAL A 192 -7.33 -19.15 -13.58
C VAL A 192 -8.78 -19.61 -13.70
N ALA A 193 -9.26 -20.29 -12.66
CA ALA A 193 -10.67 -20.67 -12.54
C ALA A 193 -11.20 -20.28 -11.15
N PHE A 194 -12.25 -19.47 -11.11
CA PHE A 194 -12.97 -19.20 -9.87
C PHE A 194 -13.87 -20.42 -9.59
N ARG A 195 -13.69 -21.02 -8.40
CA ARG A 195 -14.29 -22.31 -8.02
C ARG A 195 -15.57 -22.16 -7.21
N SER A 196 -15.82 -20.97 -6.65
CA SER A 196 -17.04 -20.60 -5.95
C SER A 196 -17.61 -19.30 -6.51
N TYR A 197 -18.80 -18.88 -6.04
CA TYR A 197 -19.39 -17.62 -6.50
C TYR A 197 -18.58 -16.42 -6.01
N VAL A 198 -18.68 -15.29 -6.72
CA VAL A 198 -18.13 -14.01 -6.27
C VAL A 198 -19.22 -13.29 -5.50
N ASN A 199 -18.93 -12.85 -4.28
CA ASN A 199 -19.92 -12.13 -3.48
C ASN A 199 -20.49 -10.93 -4.25
N ASN A 200 -21.81 -10.77 -4.27
CA ASN A 200 -22.56 -9.74 -5.00
C ASN A 200 -22.55 -9.85 -6.54
N VAL A 201 -22.04 -10.94 -7.10
CA VAL A 201 -22.14 -11.22 -8.55
C VAL A 201 -23.19 -12.30 -8.78
N HIS A 202 -24.33 -11.92 -9.34
CA HIS A 202 -25.42 -12.85 -9.65
C HIS A 202 -24.99 -13.81 -10.78
N PRO A 203 -25.14 -15.14 -10.60
CA PRO A 203 -24.56 -16.13 -11.52
C PRO A 203 -25.20 -16.14 -12.92
N VAL A 204 -26.44 -15.63 -13.07
CA VAL A 204 -27.14 -15.54 -14.36
C VAL A 204 -27.06 -14.12 -14.91
N ASP A 205 -27.67 -13.16 -14.21
CA ASP A 205 -27.72 -11.75 -14.62
C ASP A 205 -26.35 -11.10 -14.83
N HIS A 206 -25.32 -11.53 -14.08
CA HIS A 206 -23.95 -11.01 -14.19
C HIS A 206 -22.98 -12.07 -14.73
N ALA A 207 -23.47 -13.04 -15.52
CA ALA A 207 -22.66 -14.16 -16.04
C ALA A 207 -21.44 -13.68 -16.83
N GLU A 208 -21.58 -12.62 -17.64
CA GLU A 208 -20.46 -12.04 -18.38
C GLU A 208 -19.37 -11.51 -17.44
N LEU A 209 -19.75 -10.80 -16.37
CA LEU A 209 -18.79 -10.32 -15.37
C LEU A 209 -18.09 -11.49 -14.69
N ALA A 210 -18.85 -12.50 -14.25
CA ALA A 210 -18.29 -13.70 -13.64
C ALA A 210 -17.30 -14.43 -14.57
N SER A 211 -17.51 -14.38 -15.90
CA SER A 211 -16.61 -14.97 -16.89
C SER A 211 -15.32 -14.15 -17.12
N VAL A 212 -15.37 -12.83 -16.95
CA VAL A 212 -14.26 -11.91 -17.20
C VAL A 212 -13.31 -11.82 -16.00
N LEU A 213 -13.82 -12.00 -14.78
CA LEU A 213 -13.02 -11.90 -13.55
C LEU A 213 -11.81 -12.86 -13.50
N PRO A 214 -11.93 -14.16 -13.86
CA PRO A 214 -10.78 -15.06 -13.92
C PRO A 214 -9.72 -14.61 -14.93
N ASP A 215 -10.14 -14.16 -16.13
CA ASP A 215 -9.24 -13.66 -17.17
C ASP A 215 -8.43 -12.45 -16.68
N LEU A 216 -9.11 -11.48 -16.03
CA LEU A 216 -8.45 -10.30 -15.44
C LEU A 216 -7.49 -10.69 -14.32
N PHE A 217 -7.90 -11.59 -13.42
CA PHE A 217 -7.03 -12.05 -12.34
C PHE A 217 -5.79 -12.78 -12.89
N ALA A 218 -5.95 -13.61 -13.92
CA ALA A 218 -4.85 -14.28 -14.61
C ALA A 218 -3.82 -13.29 -15.16
N ARG A 219 -4.29 -12.18 -15.75
CA ARG A 219 -3.43 -11.10 -16.23
C ARG A 219 -2.70 -10.39 -15.09
N MET A 220 -3.38 -10.12 -13.97
CA MET A 220 -2.81 -9.40 -12.82
C MET A 220 -1.93 -10.24 -11.90
N ARG A 221 -2.04 -11.58 -11.93
CA ARG A 221 -1.26 -12.50 -11.08
C ARG A 221 0.24 -12.18 -11.02
N PRO A 222 0.97 -11.92 -12.14
CA PRO A 222 2.40 -11.65 -12.06
C PRO A 222 2.76 -10.38 -11.27
N LEU A 223 1.86 -9.38 -11.22
CA LEU A 223 2.06 -8.21 -10.35
C LEU A 223 2.00 -8.59 -8.87
N LEU A 224 1.03 -9.44 -8.49
CA LEU A 224 0.90 -9.95 -7.12
C LEU A 224 2.11 -10.80 -6.75
N GLU A 225 2.60 -11.65 -7.65
CA GLU A 225 3.82 -12.46 -7.45
C GLU A 225 5.05 -11.62 -7.17
N ASN A 226 5.23 -10.52 -7.90
CA ASN A 226 6.32 -9.58 -7.65
C ASN A 226 6.19 -8.92 -6.27
N VAL A 227 4.99 -8.50 -5.87
CA VAL A 227 4.74 -7.96 -4.52
C VAL A 227 5.08 -8.97 -3.43
N LEU A 228 4.60 -10.21 -3.56
CA LEU A 228 4.87 -11.27 -2.58
C LEU A 228 6.36 -11.63 -2.54
N THR A 229 7.04 -11.59 -3.69
CA THR A 229 8.49 -11.79 -3.76
C THR A 229 9.23 -10.68 -3.03
N ASP A 230 8.84 -9.42 -3.21
CA ASP A 230 9.43 -8.27 -2.50
C ASP A 230 9.18 -8.34 -0.99
N LEU A 231 8.03 -8.87 -0.55
CA LEU A 231 7.75 -9.08 0.88
C LEU A 231 8.71 -10.07 1.54
N HIS A 232 9.16 -11.10 0.82
CA HIS A 232 10.19 -12.03 1.31
C HIS A 232 11.62 -11.48 1.16
N ASN A 233 11.81 -10.43 0.37
CA ASN A 233 13.12 -9.86 0.03
C ASN A 233 13.11 -8.34 0.25
N PRO A 234 12.89 -7.87 1.50
CA PRO A 234 12.80 -6.44 1.77
C PRO A 234 14.08 -5.72 1.36
N ARG A 235 13.92 -4.60 0.65
CA ARG A 235 15.05 -3.79 0.20
C ARG A 235 15.80 -3.16 1.38
N PRO A 236 17.15 -3.12 1.33
CA PRO A 236 17.95 -2.40 2.32
C PRO A 236 17.74 -0.89 2.22
N LEU A 237 18.21 -0.16 3.25
CA LEU A 237 18.31 1.29 3.24
C LEU A 237 19.34 1.74 2.21
N ARG A 238 19.11 2.89 1.56
CA ARG A 238 20.07 3.49 0.61
C ARG A 238 21.20 4.20 1.35
N ILE A 239 20.89 4.80 2.49
CA ILE A 239 21.84 5.48 3.36
C ILE A 239 21.72 4.87 4.75
N ASP A 240 22.74 4.12 5.15
CA ASP A 240 22.85 3.54 6.49
C ASP A 240 23.56 4.54 7.41
N VAL A 241 22.97 4.82 8.58
CA VAL A 241 23.50 5.76 9.56
C VAL A 241 23.45 5.13 10.94
N ASN A 242 24.40 5.47 11.79
CA ASN A 242 24.42 5.04 13.18
C ASN A 242 24.15 6.24 14.10
N PRO A 243 22.95 6.32 14.72
CA PRO A 243 22.54 7.40 15.63
C PRO A 243 23.50 7.65 16.79
N TYR A 244 24.27 6.64 17.21
CA TYR A 244 25.24 6.78 18.32
C TYR A 244 26.59 7.38 17.89
N THR A 245 26.81 7.60 16.61
CA THR A 245 28.12 8.04 16.08
C THR A 245 28.03 9.23 15.13
N TRP A 246 26.83 9.69 14.77
CA TRP A 246 26.66 10.80 13.83
C TRP A 246 27.16 12.16 14.35
N TYR A 247 27.57 12.26 15.63
CA TYR A 247 28.22 13.45 16.19
C TYR A 247 29.72 13.28 16.42
N ASP A 248 30.30 12.11 16.16
CA ASP A 248 31.74 11.86 16.44
C ASP A 248 32.65 12.77 15.61
N GLU A 249 32.24 13.05 14.38
CA GLU A 249 32.93 13.96 13.46
C GLU A 249 32.37 15.40 13.50
N ALA A 250 31.43 15.69 14.39
CA ALA A 250 30.85 17.03 14.46
C ALA A 250 31.90 18.05 14.93
N PRO A 251 32.02 19.20 14.24
CA PRO A 251 33.05 20.17 14.53
C PRO A 251 32.87 20.77 15.93
N GLY A 252 33.98 21.11 16.58
CA GLY A 252 33.96 21.87 17.83
C GLY A 252 33.68 21.06 19.09
N LYS A 253 33.73 19.72 19.05
CA LYS A 253 33.60 18.86 20.24
C LYS A 253 34.70 19.20 21.26
N PRO A 254 34.34 19.63 22.49
CA PRO A 254 35.32 19.92 23.53
C PRO A 254 36.09 18.66 23.94
N VAL A 255 37.36 18.86 24.32
CA VAL A 255 38.22 17.77 24.82
C VAL A 255 38.20 17.81 26.33
N GLU A 256 37.86 16.68 26.95
CA GLU A 256 37.86 16.50 28.40
C GLU A 256 39.27 16.78 28.97
N PRO A 257 39.39 17.56 30.06
CA PRO A 257 40.67 17.81 30.70
C PRO A 257 41.27 16.51 31.25
N VAL A 258 42.60 16.43 31.27
CA VAL A 258 43.33 15.22 31.70
C VAL A 258 43.56 15.16 33.22
N ASP A 259 43.30 16.27 33.91
CA ASP A 259 43.54 16.47 35.34
C ASP A 259 42.22 16.91 36.00
N ASP A 260 41.55 15.95 36.62
CA ASP A 260 40.23 16.14 37.25
C ASP A 260 40.29 17.03 38.51
N ASP A 261 41.49 17.37 38.98
CA ASP A 261 41.71 18.24 40.15
C ASP A 261 41.77 19.74 39.80
N ASP A 262 41.65 20.13 38.52
CA ASP A 262 41.53 21.52 38.08
C ASP A 262 40.05 21.93 37.89
N ASP A 263 39.44 22.38 39.00
CA ASP A 263 38.03 22.81 39.06
C ASP A 263 37.69 23.89 38.00
N GLU A 264 38.62 24.79 37.66
CA GLU A 264 38.37 25.86 36.68
C GLU A 264 38.36 25.30 35.25
N ALA A 265 39.28 24.39 34.94
CA ALA A 265 39.33 23.72 33.64
C ALA A 265 38.10 22.83 33.42
N TYR A 266 37.69 22.09 34.45
CA TYR A 266 36.49 21.24 34.39
C TYR A 266 35.21 22.06 34.17
N ALA A 267 35.01 23.14 34.93
CA ALA A 267 33.84 24.01 34.76
C ALA A 267 33.80 24.70 33.37
N ALA A 268 34.97 25.03 32.80
CA ALA A 268 35.05 25.58 31.45
C ALA A 268 34.72 24.53 30.37
N TRP A 269 35.17 23.28 30.57
CA TRP A 269 34.84 22.15 29.70
C TRP A 269 33.35 21.81 29.74
N GLU A 270 32.75 21.66 30.94
CA GLU A 270 31.32 21.37 31.12
C GLU A 270 30.45 22.40 30.39
N LYS A 271 30.75 23.70 30.56
CA LYS A 271 30.05 24.76 29.82
C LYS A 271 30.25 24.67 28.31
N ALA A 272 31.45 24.31 27.85
CA ALA A 272 31.71 24.15 26.42
C ALA A 272 30.98 22.92 25.86
N GLU A 273 30.91 21.84 26.63
CA GLU A 273 30.22 20.60 26.30
C GLU A 273 28.70 20.84 26.20
N ASP A 274 28.11 21.53 27.17
CA ASP A 274 26.70 21.94 27.12
C ASP A 274 26.39 22.76 25.86
N ASN A 275 27.18 23.79 25.57
CA ASN A 275 26.96 24.60 24.36
C ASN A 275 27.11 23.76 23.09
N TRP A 276 28.13 22.90 23.03
CA TRP A 276 28.32 21.98 21.91
C TRP A 276 27.14 21.00 21.79
N TRP A 277 26.59 20.48 22.88
CA TRP A 277 25.45 19.57 22.87
C TRP A 277 24.19 20.21 22.28
N TYR A 278 23.94 21.48 22.56
CA TYR A 278 22.80 22.21 21.98
C TYR A 278 23.03 22.66 20.52
N ASP A 279 24.27 23.00 20.17
CA ASP A 279 24.60 23.54 18.84
C ASP A 279 25.08 22.47 17.84
N ARG A 280 25.42 21.26 18.29
CA ARG A 280 25.89 20.17 17.42
C ARG A 280 24.85 19.84 16.36
N ARG A 281 25.35 19.35 15.22
CA ARG A 281 24.55 18.94 14.07
C ARG A 281 25.01 17.57 13.60
N PRO A 282 24.08 16.65 13.31
CA PRO A 282 24.44 15.30 12.90
C PRO A 282 25.17 15.33 11.56
N VAL A 283 26.26 14.59 11.47
CA VAL A 283 27.04 14.38 10.25
C VAL A 283 26.50 13.12 9.57
N VAL A 284 25.56 13.33 8.65
CA VAL A 284 25.03 12.24 7.82
C VAL A 284 25.99 11.97 6.66
N PRO A 285 26.37 10.71 6.37
CA PRO A 285 27.15 10.39 5.18
C PRO A 285 26.39 10.77 3.90
N ASP A 286 27.13 11.08 2.84
CA ASP A 286 26.52 11.22 1.51
C ASP A 286 26.15 9.84 0.94
N ALA A 287 25.45 9.80 -0.19
CA ALA A 287 25.05 8.54 -0.82
C ALA A 287 26.29 7.68 -1.16
N PRO A 288 26.26 6.36 -0.86
CA PRO A 288 27.33 5.45 -1.24
C PRO A 288 27.36 5.24 -2.76
N GLU A 289 28.32 4.47 -3.27
CA GLU A 289 28.22 3.94 -4.63
C GLU A 289 27.05 2.95 -4.69
N PHE A 290 26.21 3.06 -5.73
CA PHE A 290 25.07 2.16 -5.89
C PHE A 290 25.53 0.71 -6.11
N VAL A 291 25.03 -0.18 -5.27
CA VAL A 291 25.17 -1.63 -5.44
C VAL A 291 23.77 -2.19 -5.67
N PRO A 292 23.50 -2.83 -6.83
CA PRO A 292 22.19 -3.41 -7.09
C PRO A 292 21.88 -4.48 -6.05
N PRO A 293 20.67 -4.48 -5.46
CA PRO A 293 20.23 -5.57 -4.61
C PRO A 293 20.35 -6.91 -5.34
N ALA A 294 20.72 -7.96 -4.62
CA ALA A 294 20.74 -9.31 -5.18
C ALA A 294 19.34 -9.65 -5.72
N LEU A 295 19.26 -10.08 -6.97
CA LEU A 295 18.00 -10.53 -7.54
C LEU A 295 17.56 -11.81 -6.80
N PRO A 296 16.27 -11.94 -6.46
CA PRO A 296 15.73 -13.18 -5.92
C PRO A 296 16.03 -14.32 -6.91
N ASP A 297 16.64 -15.40 -6.40
CA ASP A 297 16.78 -16.63 -7.18
C ASP A 297 15.40 -17.29 -7.40
N ASP A 298 15.35 -18.29 -8.26
CA ASP A 298 14.09 -18.99 -8.59
C ASP A 298 13.40 -19.60 -7.36
N SER A 299 14.14 -19.89 -6.28
CA SER A 299 13.58 -20.43 -5.04
C SER A 299 13.01 -19.36 -4.11
N ALA A 300 13.46 -18.12 -4.25
CA ALA A 300 12.96 -16.96 -3.51
C ALA A 300 11.77 -16.27 -4.21
N ARG A 301 11.58 -16.50 -5.51
CA ARG A 301 10.43 -15.99 -6.27
C ARG A 301 9.15 -16.71 -5.86
N VAL A 302 8.11 -15.93 -5.58
CA VAL A 302 6.79 -16.47 -5.27
C VAL A 302 6.08 -16.79 -6.59
N ASP A 303 5.78 -18.08 -6.78
CA ASP A 303 4.95 -18.58 -7.87
C ASP A 303 3.60 -19.07 -7.33
N LEU A 304 2.53 -18.48 -7.83
CA LEU A 304 1.16 -18.79 -7.46
C LEU A 304 0.53 -19.89 -8.33
N ARG A 305 1.23 -20.38 -9.36
CA ARG A 305 0.75 -21.50 -10.20
C ARG A 305 0.66 -22.80 -9.43
N GLY A 306 -0.28 -23.65 -9.82
CA GLY A 306 -0.57 -24.92 -9.14
C GLY A 306 -1.18 -24.75 -7.73
N ARG A 307 -1.60 -23.53 -7.36
CA ARG A 307 -2.15 -23.23 -6.03
C ARG A 307 -3.64 -22.96 -6.07
N ARG A 308 -4.25 -23.10 -4.90
CA ARG A 308 -5.58 -22.59 -4.61
C ARG A 308 -5.44 -21.36 -3.73
N LEU A 309 -6.05 -20.27 -4.16
CA LEU A 309 -6.01 -18.96 -3.53
C LEU A 309 -7.40 -18.56 -3.06
N GLN A 310 -7.47 -17.51 -2.26
CA GLN A 310 -8.70 -16.85 -1.86
C GLN A 310 -8.60 -15.37 -2.23
N VAL A 311 -9.59 -14.87 -2.96
CA VAL A 311 -9.58 -13.52 -3.51
C VAL A 311 -10.90 -12.82 -3.23
N ILE A 312 -10.84 -11.59 -2.73
CA ILE A 312 -12.03 -10.74 -2.57
C ILE A 312 -12.06 -9.76 -3.74
N VAL A 313 -13.23 -9.57 -4.34
CA VAL A 313 -13.42 -8.72 -5.52
C VAL A 313 -14.17 -7.45 -5.12
N LYS A 314 -13.71 -6.30 -5.60
CA LYS A 314 -14.40 -5.02 -5.46
C LYS A 314 -14.44 -4.26 -6.78
N LEU A 315 -15.60 -3.73 -7.16
CA LEU A 315 -15.78 -2.83 -8.29
C LEU A 315 -16.49 -1.57 -7.78
N ALA A 316 -15.94 -0.41 -8.12
CA ALA A 316 -16.50 0.87 -7.72
C ALA A 316 -16.20 1.96 -8.76
N THR A 317 -17.09 2.95 -8.82
CA THR A 317 -16.94 4.13 -9.67
C THR A 317 -17.02 5.38 -8.82
N ILE A 318 -16.06 6.30 -9.00
CA ILE A 318 -16.18 7.66 -8.50
C ILE A 318 -16.75 8.53 -9.62
N HIS A 319 -17.82 9.27 -9.32
CA HIS A 319 -18.48 10.22 -10.20
C HIS A 319 -18.25 11.66 -9.74
N LEU A 320 -17.95 12.53 -10.69
CA LEU A 320 -17.91 13.98 -10.52
C LEU A 320 -18.94 14.61 -11.45
N THR A 321 -19.63 15.63 -10.96
CA THR A 321 -20.60 16.42 -11.74
C THR A 321 -20.21 17.89 -11.71
N PRO A 322 -20.74 18.75 -12.60
CA PRO A 322 -20.52 20.19 -12.51
C PRO A 322 -20.89 20.79 -11.15
N GLU A 323 -21.88 20.21 -10.45
CA GLU A 323 -22.32 20.61 -9.10
C GLU A 323 -21.40 20.09 -7.99
N LYS A 324 -20.76 18.93 -8.20
CA LYS A 324 -19.77 18.31 -7.31
C LYS A 324 -18.49 18.00 -8.09
N PRO A 325 -17.71 19.03 -8.46
CA PRO A 325 -16.65 18.90 -9.46
C PRO A 325 -15.34 18.38 -8.89
N GLU A 326 -15.27 18.12 -7.58
CA GLU A 326 -14.05 17.72 -6.87
C GLU A 326 -14.33 16.53 -5.96
N TYR A 327 -13.39 15.58 -5.96
CA TYR A 327 -13.29 14.51 -4.96
C TYR A 327 -12.14 14.87 -4.03
N SER A 328 -12.42 15.00 -2.73
CA SER A 328 -11.46 15.49 -1.72
C SER A 328 -10.34 14.49 -1.39
N GLY A 329 -10.45 13.25 -1.85
CA GLY A 329 -9.53 12.16 -1.50
C GLY A 329 -10.13 11.17 -0.51
N GLY A 330 -9.44 10.05 -0.33
CA GLY A 330 -9.77 9.04 0.67
C GLY A 330 -9.00 9.24 1.98
N SER A 331 -9.41 8.55 3.04
CA SER A 331 -8.62 8.42 4.26
C SER A 331 -7.43 7.48 4.06
N TRP A 332 -6.43 7.60 4.93
CA TRP A 332 -5.39 6.59 5.07
C TRP A 332 -5.98 5.30 5.65
N HIS A 333 -5.81 4.19 4.94
CA HIS A 333 -6.31 2.87 5.35
C HIS A 333 -5.47 1.74 4.77
N VAL A 334 -5.66 0.55 5.34
CA VAL A 334 -5.26 -0.74 4.76
C VAL A 334 -6.53 -1.53 4.41
N GLU A 335 -6.42 -2.55 3.59
CA GLU A 335 -7.58 -3.33 3.18
C GLU A 335 -7.95 -4.41 4.20
N GLY A 336 -9.22 -4.42 4.60
CA GLY A 336 -9.76 -5.42 5.52
C GLY A 336 -9.29 -5.28 6.97
N MET A 337 -9.46 -6.36 7.70
CA MET A 337 -9.11 -6.60 9.09
C MET A 337 -8.40 -7.97 9.19
N LEU A 338 -7.93 -8.34 10.38
CA LEU A 338 -7.09 -9.55 10.59
C LEU A 338 -7.78 -10.85 10.19
N ASN A 339 -9.10 -10.94 10.37
CA ASN A 339 -9.96 -12.04 9.93
C ASN A 339 -9.95 -12.24 8.40
N GLU A 340 -9.72 -11.20 7.59
CA GLU A 340 -9.64 -11.31 6.14
C GLU A 340 -8.25 -11.67 5.61
N ARG A 341 -7.19 -11.47 6.43
CA ARG A 341 -5.79 -11.82 6.10
C ARG A 341 -5.34 -11.36 4.71
N ILE A 342 -5.73 -10.16 4.28
CA ILE A 342 -5.34 -9.62 2.97
C ILE A 342 -3.84 -9.25 3.02
N VAL A 343 -3.05 -9.85 2.13
CA VAL A 343 -1.58 -9.64 2.04
C VAL A 343 -1.21 -8.66 0.94
N SER A 344 -2.01 -8.59 -0.11
CA SER A 344 -1.73 -7.74 -1.27
C SER A 344 -3.02 -7.33 -1.98
N THR A 345 -2.98 -6.14 -2.56
CA THR A 345 -4.07 -5.55 -3.31
C THR A 345 -3.61 -5.32 -4.74
N GLY A 346 -4.37 -5.83 -5.70
CA GLY A 346 -4.23 -5.50 -7.13
C GLY A 346 -5.39 -4.61 -7.57
N ILE A 347 -5.13 -3.45 -8.18
CA ILE A 347 -6.13 -2.53 -8.70
C ILE A 347 -5.96 -2.33 -10.21
N TYR A 348 -7.04 -2.43 -10.96
CA TYR A 348 -7.12 -2.06 -12.37
C TYR A 348 -8.01 -0.83 -12.54
N TYR A 349 -7.41 0.28 -12.98
CA TYR A 349 -8.08 1.55 -13.30
C TYR A 349 -8.63 1.49 -14.72
N TRP A 350 -9.71 0.74 -14.90
CA TRP A 350 -10.14 0.29 -16.24
C TRP A 350 -10.83 1.35 -17.08
N ASP A 351 -11.35 2.44 -16.50
CA ASP A 351 -11.86 3.57 -17.26
C ASP A 351 -11.87 4.86 -16.44
N SER A 352 -11.38 5.95 -17.02
CA SER A 352 -11.41 7.26 -16.40
C SER A 352 -11.60 8.32 -17.48
N GLU A 353 -12.48 9.28 -17.23
CA GLU A 353 -12.82 10.32 -18.19
C GLU A 353 -13.05 11.66 -17.49
N ASN A 354 -12.61 12.74 -18.13
CA ASN A 354 -12.81 14.12 -17.69
C ASN A 354 -12.38 14.41 -16.24
N ILE A 355 -11.28 13.82 -15.79
CA ILE A 355 -10.69 14.11 -14.48
C ILE A 355 -9.24 14.55 -14.62
N THR A 356 -8.76 15.37 -13.70
CA THR A 356 -7.34 15.63 -13.53
C THR A 356 -6.61 14.36 -13.12
N GLU A 357 -5.28 14.37 -13.09
CA GLU A 357 -4.49 13.22 -12.61
C GLU A 357 -4.99 12.76 -11.23
N SER A 358 -5.23 11.45 -11.12
CA SER A 358 -5.51 10.77 -9.86
C SER A 358 -4.26 10.01 -9.42
N GLN A 359 -4.04 9.93 -8.10
CA GLN A 359 -2.87 9.29 -7.53
C GLN A 359 -3.27 8.41 -6.34
N LEU A 360 -2.48 7.36 -6.09
CA LEU A 360 -2.55 6.54 -4.90
C LEU A 360 -1.26 6.76 -4.10
N SER A 361 -1.38 7.39 -2.92
CA SER A 361 -0.26 7.66 -2.02
C SER A 361 -0.04 6.53 -1.05
N PHE A 362 1.20 6.31 -0.64
CA PHE A 362 1.60 5.25 0.28
C PHE A 362 2.45 5.79 1.42
N ARG A 363 2.20 5.30 2.64
CA ARG A 363 3.04 5.50 3.82
C ARG A 363 3.27 4.18 4.53
N ALA A 364 4.29 4.12 5.38
CA ALA A 364 4.56 2.97 6.23
C ALA A 364 4.75 3.40 7.68
N ALA A 365 4.26 2.59 8.60
CA ALA A 365 4.65 2.66 10.01
C ALA A 365 6.14 2.29 10.13
N LEU A 366 6.82 2.90 11.10
CA LEU A 366 8.23 2.67 11.35
C LEU A 366 8.46 1.84 12.60
N ASP A 367 9.59 1.12 12.61
CA ASP A 367 10.18 0.60 13.83
C ASP A 367 10.61 1.75 14.74
N ASP A 368 10.66 1.49 16.05
CA ASP A 368 11.25 2.44 16.99
C ASP A 368 12.71 2.66 16.58
N PRO A 369 13.10 3.90 16.25
CA PRO A 369 14.47 4.20 15.88
C PRO A 369 15.39 3.98 17.07
N ASP A 370 16.62 3.54 16.81
CA ASP A 370 17.70 3.68 17.78
C ASP A 370 18.08 5.17 17.87
N TYR A 371 18.35 5.69 19.07
CA TYR A 371 18.79 7.09 19.27
C TYR A 371 19.59 7.27 20.56
N GLU A 372 20.40 8.31 20.60
CA GLU A 372 21.05 8.79 21.84
C GLU A 372 20.02 9.57 22.68
N GLN A 373 19.95 9.30 23.98
CA GLN A 373 18.93 9.91 24.86
C GLN A 373 18.91 11.45 24.72
N SER A 374 17.71 12.01 24.57
CA SER A 374 17.47 13.46 24.39
C SER A 374 18.04 14.06 23.09
N ASP A 375 18.32 13.25 22.08
CA ASP A 375 18.79 13.72 20.77
C ASP A 375 17.65 14.10 19.80
N ASP A 376 16.85 15.10 20.18
CA ASP A 376 15.76 15.62 19.33
C ASP A 376 16.28 16.13 17.97
N THR A 377 17.43 16.81 17.98
CA THR A 377 18.04 17.41 16.79
C THR A 377 18.46 16.35 15.78
N GLY A 378 19.12 15.28 16.23
CA GLY A 378 19.56 14.20 15.36
C GLY A 378 18.38 13.50 14.69
N MET A 379 17.36 13.16 15.47
CA MET A 379 16.15 12.50 14.97
C MET A 379 15.38 13.35 13.95
N SER A 380 15.22 14.64 14.24
CA SER A 380 14.50 15.56 13.36
C SER A 380 15.27 15.84 12.06
N GLU A 381 16.57 16.13 12.15
CA GLU A 381 17.37 16.49 10.96
C GLU A 381 17.74 15.28 10.08
N VAL A 382 17.90 14.09 10.66
CA VAL A 382 18.28 12.90 9.89
C VAL A 382 17.07 12.15 9.35
N TYR A 383 16.01 11.97 10.15
CA TYR A 383 14.86 11.14 9.78
C TYR A 383 13.56 11.93 9.57
N GLY A 384 13.52 13.20 9.98
CA GLY A 384 12.28 13.99 9.97
C GLY A 384 11.30 13.58 11.07
N LEU A 385 11.79 12.96 12.14
CA LEU A 385 10.98 12.49 13.27
C LEU A 385 11.18 13.43 14.46
N SER A 386 10.10 13.98 15.00
CA SER A 386 10.14 14.80 16.21
C SER A 386 9.52 14.07 17.40
N ASN A 387 9.85 14.51 18.61
CA ASN A 387 9.17 14.04 19.81
C ASN A 387 7.65 14.26 19.70
N GLU A 388 6.87 13.27 20.12
CA GLU A 388 5.41 13.20 20.07
C GLU A 388 4.78 13.19 18.67
N ASP A 389 5.58 13.20 17.59
CA ASP A 389 5.06 13.09 16.23
C ASP A 389 4.64 11.64 15.88
N PRO A 390 3.73 11.46 14.90
CA PRO A 390 3.40 10.17 14.31
C PRO A 390 4.62 9.38 13.79
N LEU A 391 4.82 8.16 14.27
CA LEU A 391 5.92 7.28 13.84
C LEU A 391 5.64 6.57 12.49
N ASN A 392 5.51 7.36 11.42
CA ASN A 392 5.36 6.89 10.04
C ASN A 392 6.15 7.74 9.04
N GLN A 393 6.40 7.21 7.84
CA GLN A 393 6.99 7.97 6.72
C GLN A 393 6.19 7.82 5.44
N LEU A 394 5.98 8.96 4.76
CA LEU A 394 5.41 9.01 3.42
C LEU A 394 6.43 8.45 2.41
N LEU A 395 6.03 7.41 1.67
CA LEU A 395 6.90 6.73 0.69
C LEU A 395 6.75 7.26 -0.73
N GLY A 396 5.70 8.04 -0.99
CA GLY A 396 5.41 8.65 -2.28
C GLY A 396 4.03 8.26 -2.83
N SER A 397 3.83 8.47 -4.13
CA SER A 397 2.57 8.18 -4.81
C SER A 397 2.79 7.55 -6.18
N ALA A 398 1.85 6.71 -6.60
CA ALA A 398 1.73 6.23 -7.97
C ALA A 398 0.60 6.97 -8.70
N SER A 399 0.84 7.44 -9.92
CA SER A 399 -0.21 7.98 -10.81
C SER A 399 -1.14 6.84 -11.26
N THR A 400 -2.43 7.12 -11.45
CA THR A 400 -3.46 6.12 -11.74
C THR A 400 -4.29 6.44 -12.99
N PRO A 401 -3.65 6.56 -14.18
CA PRO A 401 -4.34 6.80 -15.44
C PRO A 401 -5.24 5.61 -15.82
N ALA A 402 -6.19 5.86 -16.73
CA ALA A 402 -7.00 4.78 -17.31
C ALA A 402 -6.11 3.74 -18.01
N GLY A 403 -6.41 2.46 -17.80
CA GLY A 403 -5.65 1.33 -18.32
C GLY A 403 -4.58 0.78 -17.36
N ARG A 404 -4.21 1.52 -16.30
CA ARG A 404 -3.15 1.08 -15.38
C ARG A 404 -3.61 -0.03 -14.45
N CYS A 405 -2.80 -1.09 -14.37
CA CYS A 405 -2.80 -2.05 -13.28
C CYS A 405 -1.74 -1.66 -12.24
N LEU A 406 -2.07 -1.77 -10.97
CA LEU A 406 -1.16 -1.62 -9.83
C LEU A 406 -1.31 -2.83 -8.91
N ALA A 407 -0.21 -3.27 -8.30
CA ALA A 407 -0.25 -4.15 -7.14
C ALA A 407 0.70 -3.67 -6.04
N PHE A 408 0.28 -3.81 -4.80
CA PHE A 408 1.05 -3.40 -3.63
C PHE A 408 0.75 -4.30 -2.43
N PRO A 409 1.67 -4.38 -1.46
CA PRO A 409 1.44 -5.17 -0.25
C PRO A 409 0.56 -4.40 0.73
N ASN A 410 -0.31 -5.11 1.44
CA ASN A 410 -1.30 -4.50 2.34
C ASN A 410 -0.67 -3.89 3.61
N VAL A 411 0.61 -4.15 3.87
CA VAL A 411 1.41 -3.49 4.91
C VAL A 411 1.78 -2.04 4.57
N LEU A 412 1.56 -1.60 3.32
CA LEU A 412 1.64 -0.18 2.97
C LEU A 412 0.26 0.42 3.15
N GLN A 413 0.16 1.38 4.07
CA GLN A 413 -1.06 2.15 4.19
C GLN A 413 -1.18 3.09 2.99
N HIS A 414 -2.37 3.13 2.40
CA HIS A 414 -2.61 3.92 1.20
C HIS A 414 -3.76 4.90 1.37
N ARG A 415 -3.75 5.93 0.53
CA ARG A 415 -4.89 6.83 0.35
C ARG A 415 -5.03 7.25 -1.09
N VAL A 416 -6.26 7.42 -1.52
CA VAL A 416 -6.59 8.02 -2.81
C VAL A 416 -6.40 9.54 -2.69
N GLY A 417 -5.60 10.13 -3.58
CA GLY A 417 -5.43 11.58 -3.66
C GLY A 417 -6.69 12.29 -4.19
N SER A 418 -6.80 13.59 -3.92
CA SER A 418 -7.87 14.42 -4.49
C SER A 418 -7.71 14.56 -6.01
N PHE A 419 -8.83 14.76 -6.70
CA PHE A 419 -8.86 15.08 -8.12
C PHE A 419 -10.18 15.79 -8.45
N ARG A 420 -10.22 16.46 -9.60
CA ARG A 420 -11.38 17.26 -10.01
C ARG A 420 -11.66 17.11 -11.50
N LEU A 421 -12.77 17.66 -11.97
CA LEU A 421 -13.08 17.74 -13.39
C LEU A 421 -12.00 18.52 -14.16
N THR A 422 -11.62 18.02 -15.34
CA THR A 422 -10.75 18.78 -16.26
C THR A 422 -11.55 19.85 -16.99
N ASP A 423 -12.69 19.46 -17.57
CA ASP A 423 -13.75 20.35 -18.04
C ASP A 423 -14.86 20.40 -16.98
N PRO A 424 -15.01 21.51 -16.24
CA PRO A 424 -16.00 21.64 -15.17
C PRO A 424 -17.45 21.70 -15.69
N THR A 425 -17.67 21.75 -17.01
CA THR A 425 -19.02 21.82 -17.60
C THR A 425 -19.61 20.45 -17.95
N ALA A 426 -18.80 19.40 -17.92
CA ALA A 426 -19.20 18.04 -18.23
C ALA A 426 -18.94 17.12 -17.02
N PRO A 427 -19.72 16.03 -16.83
CA PRO A 427 -19.41 15.04 -15.81
C PRO A 427 -18.09 14.33 -16.10
N GLY A 428 -17.55 13.67 -15.08
CA GLY A 428 -16.34 12.87 -15.17
C GLY A 428 -16.41 11.68 -14.22
N TYR A 429 -15.53 10.71 -14.42
CA TYR A 429 -15.51 9.52 -13.58
C TYR A 429 -14.14 8.86 -13.51
N ARG A 430 -13.98 8.02 -12.49
CA ARG A 430 -12.87 7.07 -12.33
C ARG A 430 -13.42 5.71 -11.92
N LYS A 431 -13.19 4.67 -12.71
CA LYS A 431 -13.69 3.32 -12.46
C LYS A 431 -12.53 2.38 -12.13
N ILE A 432 -12.74 1.57 -11.10
CA ILE A 432 -11.75 0.59 -10.64
C ILE A 432 -12.35 -0.80 -10.51
N LEU A 433 -11.48 -1.79 -10.66
CA LEU A 433 -11.67 -3.15 -10.19
C LEU A 433 -10.49 -3.47 -9.27
N ALA A 434 -10.75 -4.04 -8.11
CA ALA A 434 -9.73 -4.46 -7.17
C ALA A 434 -9.88 -5.95 -6.83
N PHE A 435 -8.73 -6.61 -6.72
CA PHE A 435 -8.56 -7.95 -6.17
C PHE A 435 -7.76 -7.82 -4.88
N PHE A 436 -8.36 -8.24 -3.77
CA PHE A 436 -7.66 -8.38 -2.50
C PHE A 436 -7.26 -9.84 -2.32
N LEU A 437 -5.95 -10.10 -2.37
CA LEU A 437 -5.39 -11.43 -2.21
C LEU A 437 -5.29 -11.75 -0.72
N VAL A 438 -6.04 -12.77 -0.29
CA VAL A 438 -5.88 -13.39 1.02
C VAL A 438 -4.57 -14.16 1.06
N ASP A 439 -3.93 -14.20 2.23
CA ASP A 439 -2.69 -14.92 2.49
C ASP A 439 -2.69 -16.34 1.89
N PRO A 440 -1.87 -16.61 0.85
CA PRO A 440 -1.84 -17.91 0.19
C PRO A 440 -1.37 -19.08 1.05
N SER A 441 -0.79 -18.82 2.24
CA SER A 441 -0.41 -19.89 3.17
C SER A 441 -1.54 -20.31 4.11
N GLU A 442 -2.64 -19.55 4.16
CA GLU A 442 -3.75 -19.76 5.08
C GLU A 442 -5.09 -19.89 4.33
N ARG A 443 -6.09 -20.48 4.99
CA ARG A 443 -7.47 -20.51 4.47
C ARG A 443 -8.44 -19.95 5.49
N ILE A 444 -9.28 -19.04 5.06
CA ILE A 444 -10.40 -18.51 5.83
C ILE A 444 -11.73 -19.02 5.27
N VAL A 445 -12.84 -18.80 5.98
CA VAL A 445 -14.17 -19.13 5.48
C VAL A 445 -14.49 -18.31 4.23
N SER A 446 -14.97 -18.99 3.21
CA SER A 446 -15.17 -18.47 1.86
C SER A 446 -16.58 -18.74 1.35
N THR A 447 -16.82 -18.29 0.12
CA THR A 447 -18.02 -18.61 -0.67
C THR A 447 -18.11 -20.08 -1.10
N SER A 448 -17.07 -20.91 -0.88
CA SER A 448 -17.19 -22.37 -0.97
C SER A 448 -17.86 -22.99 0.26
N ASP A 449 -17.73 -22.34 1.41
CA ASP A 449 -18.22 -22.82 2.71
C ASP A 449 -19.61 -22.25 3.04
N VAL A 450 -19.88 -21.05 2.54
CA VAL A 450 -21.11 -20.29 2.79
C VAL A 450 -21.87 -20.17 1.46
N PRO A 451 -23.09 -20.69 1.34
CA PRO A 451 -23.92 -20.50 0.15
C PRO A 451 -24.30 -19.02 -0.06
N PRO A 452 -24.76 -18.64 -1.27
CA PRO A 452 -25.24 -17.29 -1.53
C PRO A 452 -26.28 -16.82 -0.50
N GLN A 453 -26.02 -15.65 0.08
CA GLN A 453 -26.83 -15.05 1.14
C GLN A 453 -27.90 -14.11 0.60
N GLN A 454 -27.76 -13.71 -0.66
CA GLN A 454 -28.58 -12.72 -1.34
C GLN A 454 -30.04 -13.18 -1.51
N PRO A 455 -31.03 -12.26 -1.55
CA PRO A 455 -32.46 -12.60 -1.60
C PRO A 455 -32.91 -13.45 -2.80
N TRP A 456 -32.13 -13.46 -3.88
CA TRP A 456 -32.43 -14.26 -5.06
C TRP A 456 -32.10 -15.76 -4.87
N ALA A 457 -31.36 -16.12 -3.82
CA ALA A 457 -30.94 -17.49 -3.57
C ALA A 457 -31.89 -18.20 -2.60
N ASP A 458 -32.18 -19.48 -2.85
CA ASP A 458 -32.94 -20.34 -1.92
C ASP A 458 -32.24 -20.51 -0.56
N THR A 459 -30.93 -20.23 -0.51
CA THR A 459 -30.09 -20.27 0.69
C THR A 459 -29.96 -18.92 1.39
N SER A 460 -30.76 -17.92 1.00
CA SER A 460 -30.69 -16.58 1.56
C SER A 460 -30.81 -16.60 3.09
N THR A 461 -29.89 -15.89 3.74
CA THR A 461 -29.79 -15.77 5.19
C THR A 461 -30.22 -14.38 5.69
N MET A 462 -30.36 -13.41 4.78
CA MET A 462 -30.71 -12.03 5.10
C MET A 462 -31.40 -11.33 3.93
N THR A 463 -32.27 -10.37 4.23
CA THR A 463 -32.83 -9.46 3.23
C THR A 463 -31.80 -8.42 2.79
N LEU A 464 -32.08 -7.69 1.70
CA LEU A 464 -31.24 -6.56 1.28
C LEU A 464 -31.17 -5.48 2.36
N GLU A 465 -32.29 -5.16 3.00
CA GLU A 465 -32.37 -4.19 4.10
C GLU A 465 -31.46 -4.61 5.26
N GLN A 466 -31.53 -5.87 5.69
CA GLN A 466 -30.64 -6.41 6.73
C GLN A 466 -29.17 -6.36 6.30
N ALA A 467 -28.85 -6.71 5.05
CA ALA A 467 -27.49 -6.64 4.54
C ALA A 467 -26.94 -5.20 4.53
N MET A 468 -27.79 -4.20 4.24
CA MET A 468 -27.44 -2.79 4.33
C MET A 468 -27.21 -2.34 5.78
N GLU A 469 -28.07 -2.76 6.72
CA GLU A 469 -27.88 -2.49 8.15
C GLU A 469 -26.57 -3.11 8.67
N TYR A 470 -26.28 -4.36 8.31
CA TYR A 470 -25.02 -5.02 8.69
C TYR A 470 -23.81 -4.34 8.05
N ARG A 471 -23.92 -3.88 6.81
CA ARG A 471 -22.87 -3.07 6.18
C ARG A 471 -22.63 -1.79 6.97
N GLU A 472 -23.66 -1.06 7.39
CA GLU A 472 -23.48 0.15 8.20
C GLU A 472 -22.79 -0.14 9.53
N GLN A 473 -23.16 -1.22 10.21
CA GLN A 473 -22.50 -1.68 11.43
C GLN A 473 -21.03 -2.02 11.18
N LEU A 474 -20.74 -2.76 10.10
CA LEU A 474 -19.37 -3.08 9.69
C LEU A 474 -18.57 -1.81 9.35
N MET A 475 -19.17 -0.82 8.69
CA MET A 475 -18.49 0.45 8.38
C MET A 475 -18.22 1.27 9.65
N GLN A 476 -19.12 1.25 10.64
CA GLN A 476 -18.86 1.85 11.94
C GLN A 476 -17.72 1.14 12.68
N GLU A 477 -17.73 -0.19 12.71
CA GLU A 477 -16.68 -1.01 13.32
C GLU A 477 -15.33 -0.74 12.64
N ARG A 478 -15.31 -0.71 11.30
CA ARG A 478 -14.10 -0.42 10.52
C ARG A 478 -13.63 1.01 10.67
N LYS A 479 -14.52 1.99 10.84
CA LYS A 479 -14.11 3.36 11.13
C LYS A 479 -13.37 3.41 12.46
N PHE A 480 -13.94 2.80 13.50
CA PHE A 480 -13.28 2.71 14.80
C PHE A 480 -11.94 1.97 14.70
N PHE A 481 -11.90 0.84 13.99
CA PHE A 481 -10.66 0.14 13.69
C PHE A 481 -9.66 1.03 12.95
N VAL A 482 -10.04 1.74 11.90
CA VAL A 482 -9.13 2.62 11.14
C VAL A 482 -8.59 3.73 12.03
N ASP A 483 -9.42 4.33 12.89
CA ASP A 483 -8.99 5.38 13.81
C ASP A 483 -7.99 4.82 14.85
N GLU A 484 -8.31 3.71 15.52
CA GLU A 484 -7.41 3.07 16.49
C GLU A 484 -6.15 2.50 15.83
N HIS A 485 -6.27 1.86 14.67
CA HIS A 485 -5.14 1.30 13.93
C HIS A 485 -4.21 2.39 13.41
N ASN A 486 -4.77 3.52 12.94
CA ASN A 486 -3.96 4.70 12.66
C ASN A 486 -3.23 5.14 13.91
N TYR A 487 -3.94 5.33 15.03
CA TYR A 487 -3.35 5.81 16.28
C TYR A 487 -2.29 4.87 16.87
N GLU A 488 -2.54 3.56 16.95
CA GLU A 488 -1.66 2.59 17.60
C GLU A 488 -0.47 2.18 16.73
N LEU A 489 -0.59 2.25 15.40
CA LEU A 489 0.43 1.74 14.49
C LEU A 489 1.17 2.83 13.72
N TYR A 490 0.44 3.71 13.03
CA TYR A 490 1.02 4.70 12.14
C TYR A 490 1.27 6.03 12.85
N GLU A 491 0.41 6.38 13.79
CA GLU A 491 0.39 7.67 14.51
C GLU A 491 0.72 7.49 15.99
N ARG A 492 1.33 6.35 16.33
CA ARG A 492 1.84 6.09 17.67
C ARG A 492 2.86 7.19 17.99
N PRO A 493 2.70 7.88 19.13
CA PRO A 493 3.59 8.98 19.47
C PRO A 493 4.98 8.42 19.70
N PHE A 494 5.96 8.97 19.00
CA PHE A 494 7.36 8.69 19.26
C PHE A 494 7.80 9.49 20.50
N SER A 495 8.18 8.83 21.60
CA SER A 495 8.62 9.50 22.84
C SER A 495 10.12 9.39 23.01
N LEU A 496 10.80 10.54 23.07
CA LEU A 496 12.24 10.63 23.31
C LEU A 496 12.62 10.54 24.82
N CYS A 497 11.65 10.29 25.70
CA CYS A 497 11.83 10.17 27.16
C CYS A 497 11.86 8.71 27.64
N GLU A 498 12.97 8.34 28.31
CA GLU A 498 13.22 7.12 29.12
C GLU A 498 12.90 5.74 28.47
N HIS A 499 13.95 5.03 28.02
CA HIS A 499 13.99 3.57 27.90
C HIS A 499 15.04 2.96 28.83
#